data_AF-A0A6J2J9K1-F1
#
_entry.id   AF-A0A6J2J9K1-F1
#
_cell.length_a   1.000
_cell.length_b   1.000
_cell.length_c   1.000
_cell.angle_alpha   90.00
_cell.angle_beta   90.00
_cell.angle_gamma   90.00
#
_symmetry.space_group_name_H-M   'P 1'
#
loop_
_entity.id
_entity.type
_entity.pdbx_description
1 polymer ?
#
loop_
_entity_poly.entity_id
_entity_poly.type
_entity_poly.pdbx_seq_one_letter_code
_entity_poly.pdbx_strand_id
1 'polypeptide(L)'
;MAAPLSVSHKGSLQNLQSPLALIMALNTDRRQISFPQLKYPPFRDDELKSTIRWIKGKQILDGAEGLWRIHDGLYDLTEFIPSHPGGAQWIQFTKGTDITEQFETHHLKGIAESLLPKYFVRKTTAHRNQPFTFHEDGFYKTLKVKIIEKLQEIPPDLRKKSDYVSDSLLIAFLIVTPLCSWAWTQNAIIGAALTILDAYILTSLTICAHNYFHRADNWRMYLFNISGLSYADWRISHSMSHHIYTNTVYDVEISMAEPFLQYLPRRDKSIWAQMAAFYWPIIHSFSIIGMAVSMYLSALQNPKESTLEWSNLLVLFGPVWMYFLGGLSLAWTLALWFVMTLLTSLQFVMFGLTAGHHSHLNFFEGDTPRSESIDWGIHQLDTVVERIDTPHDHFKSLTRFGDHALHHLFPTLDHAELKYLYPILIQHCEKFESKLRVTNFYSSLISHCKQLIRKKPNDFRGSYLRLSRDISLRKLGF
;
A
#
# COMPACT_ATOMS: atom_id res chain seq x y z
N MET A 1 3.28 6.78 -55.62
CA MET A 1 2.80 5.62 -54.86
C MET A 1 3.33 5.72 -53.45
N ALA A 2 2.56 6.34 -52.56
CA ALA A 2 2.80 6.38 -51.12
C ALA A 2 1.41 6.43 -50.49
N ALA A 3 1.04 5.40 -49.74
CA ALA A 3 -0.22 5.35 -49.00
C ALA A 3 0.08 5.74 -47.53
N PRO A 4 -0.69 6.66 -46.93
CA PRO A 4 -0.42 7.14 -45.58
C PRO A 4 -1.02 6.21 -44.52
N LEU A 5 -0.29 6.14 -43.39
CA LEU A 5 -0.67 5.53 -42.12
C LEU A 5 -1.98 6.12 -41.58
N SER A 6 -2.96 5.26 -41.31
CA SER A 6 -4.19 5.62 -40.62
C SER A 6 -3.93 5.79 -39.12
N VAL A 7 -4.07 7.02 -38.64
CA VAL A 7 -4.18 7.37 -37.22
C VAL A 7 -5.52 6.85 -36.71
N SER A 8 -5.53 5.97 -35.71
CA SER A 8 -6.78 5.53 -35.07
C SER A 8 -7.21 6.52 -34.00
N HIS A 9 -8.47 6.93 -34.08
CA HIS A 9 -9.17 7.75 -33.10
C HIS A 9 -9.21 7.07 -31.73
N LYS A 10 -8.43 7.58 -30.76
CA LYS A 10 -8.75 7.45 -29.34
C LYS A 10 -9.66 8.62 -28.94
N GLY A 11 -10.97 8.46 -29.16
CA GLY A 11 -11.97 9.29 -28.50
C GLY A 11 -11.99 8.97 -27.01
N SER A 12 -12.07 9.98 -26.14
CA SER A 12 -12.04 9.77 -24.70
C SER A 12 -13.23 8.92 -24.25
N LEU A 13 -12.94 7.82 -23.53
CA LEU A 13 -13.92 6.96 -22.87
C LEU A 13 -14.76 7.70 -21.80
N GLN A 14 -14.49 9.00 -21.58
CA GLN A 14 -15.09 9.85 -20.56
C GLN A 14 -16.54 10.27 -20.89
N ASN A 15 -16.99 10.16 -22.14
CA ASN A 15 -18.32 10.61 -22.58
C ASN A 15 -19.39 9.52 -22.67
N LEU A 16 -19.11 8.29 -22.26
CA LEU A 16 -20.06 7.18 -22.34
C LEU A 16 -21.00 7.20 -21.13
N GLN A 17 -22.22 7.75 -21.33
CA GLN A 17 -23.24 7.93 -20.28
C GLN A 17 -23.99 6.64 -19.89
N SER A 18 -23.79 5.51 -20.58
CA SER A 18 -24.41 4.23 -20.22
C SER A 18 -23.37 3.19 -19.75
N PRO A 19 -23.63 2.44 -18.66
CA PRO A 19 -22.75 1.37 -18.19
C PRO A 19 -22.44 0.34 -19.28
N LEU A 20 -23.41 0.05 -20.15
CA LEU A 20 -23.29 -0.91 -21.24
C LEU A 20 -22.29 -0.43 -22.31
N ALA A 21 -22.32 0.85 -22.68
CA ALA A 21 -21.39 1.40 -23.67
C ALA A 21 -19.95 1.48 -23.13
N LEU A 22 -19.77 1.76 -21.84
CA LEU A 22 -18.47 1.72 -21.17
C LEU A 22 -17.91 0.29 -21.13
N ILE A 23 -18.73 -0.71 -20.84
CA ILE A 23 -18.36 -2.13 -20.87
C ILE A 23 -17.96 -2.57 -22.29
N MET A 24 -18.67 -2.14 -23.33
CA MET A 24 -18.36 -2.48 -24.73
C MET A 24 -17.06 -1.82 -25.23
N ALA A 25 -16.64 -0.70 -24.64
CA ALA A 25 -15.40 -0.02 -25.00
C ALA A 25 -14.18 -0.51 -24.20
N LEU A 26 -14.41 -1.25 -23.11
CA LEU A 26 -13.38 -1.93 -22.34
C LEU A 26 -13.07 -3.28 -22.99
N ASN A 27 -11.79 -3.61 -23.16
CA ASN A 27 -11.38 -4.95 -23.61
C ASN A 27 -11.56 -5.96 -22.47
N THR A 28 -12.81 -6.36 -22.21
CA THR A 28 -13.19 -7.30 -21.15
C THR A 28 -12.69 -8.72 -21.38
N ASP A 29 -12.15 -9.01 -22.56
CA ASP A 29 -11.55 -10.29 -22.92
C ASP A 29 -10.07 -10.38 -22.54
N ARG A 30 -9.43 -9.25 -22.24
CA ARG A 30 -8.06 -9.25 -21.72
C ARG A 30 -8.01 -10.03 -20.40
N ARG A 31 -7.00 -10.89 -20.28
CA ARG A 31 -6.73 -11.72 -19.11
C ARG A 31 -5.43 -11.30 -18.42
N GLN A 32 -5.29 -11.67 -17.16
CA GLN A 32 -4.03 -11.53 -16.43
C GLN A 32 -2.99 -12.52 -17.00
N ILE A 33 -1.71 -12.23 -16.83
CA ILE A 33 -0.61 -13.07 -17.29
C ILE A 33 -0.35 -14.18 -16.27
N SER A 34 -0.26 -13.83 -14.98
CA SER A 34 -0.01 -14.83 -13.93
C SER A 34 -1.23 -15.72 -13.69
N PHE A 35 -2.44 -15.16 -13.80
CA PHE A 35 -3.71 -15.87 -13.60
C PHE A 35 -4.61 -15.75 -14.85
N PRO A 36 -4.34 -16.52 -15.93
CA PRO A 36 -5.03 -16.38 -17.22
C PRO A 36 -6.55 -16.63 -17.18
N GLN A 37 -7.03 -17.31 -16.15
CA GLN A 37 -8.46 -17.52 -15.90
C GLN A 37 -9.17 -16.25 -15.42
N LEU A 38 -8.44 -15.26 -14.91
CA LEU A 38 -8.97 -14.02 -14.37
C LEU A 38 -8.94 -12.88 -15.39
N LYS A 39 -9.95 -12.01 -15.33
CA LYS A 39 -10.06 -10.81 -16.14
C LYS A 39 -9.05 -9.75 -15.71
N TYR A 40 -8.55 -9.00 -16.68
CA TYR A 40 -7.67 -7.86 -16.43
C TYR A 40 -8.47 -6.67 -15.88
N PRO A 41 -7.98 -5.95 -14.85
CA PRO A 41 -8.72 -4.84 -14.26
C PRO A 41 -8.95 -3.68 -15.25
N PRO A 42 -10.19 -3.19 -15.42
CA PRO A 42 -10.47 -1.97 -16.16
C PRO A 42 -9.73 -0.78 -15.56
N PHE A 43 -9.44 0.22 -16.39
CA PHE A 43 -8.82 1.50 -16.00
C PHE A 43 -7.39 1.43 -15.42
N ARG A 44 -6.87 0.23 -15.14
CA ARG A 44 -5.50 0.05 -14.60
C ARG A 44 -4.43 0.71 -15.48
N ASP A 45 -4.64 0.74 -16.80
CA ASP A 45 -3.68 1.29 -17.77
C ASP A 45 -3.98 2.73 -18.20
N ASP A 46 -4.97 3.40 -17.60
CA ASP A 46 -5.30 4.79 -17.93
C ASP A 46 -4.16 5.75 -17.58
N GLU A 47 -4.01 6.86 -18.29
CA GLU A 47 -2.91 7.80 -18.05
C GLU A 47 -3.01 8.47 -16.66
N LEU A 48 -4.21 8.88 -16.26
CA LEU A 48 -4.47 9.45 -14.93
C LEU A 48 -4.94 8.35 -13.97
N LYS A 49 -4.06 7.96 -13.05
CA LYS A 49 -4.35 6.95 -12.01
C LYS A 49 -5.11 7.59 -10.85
N SER A 50 -6.25 7.02 -10.49
CA SER A 50 -7.06 7.41 -9.33
C SER A 50 -7.55 6.17 -8.61
N THR A 51 -7.54 6.23 -7.28
CA THR A 51 -8.08 5.20 -6.38
C THR A 51 -9.57 4.97 -6.61
N ILE A 52 -10.34 6.01 -6.94
CA ILE A 52 -11.76 5.87 -7.27
C ILE A 52 -11.97 5.15 -8.61
N ARG A 53 -11.11 5.39 -9.61
CA ARG A 53 -11.16 4.61 -10.86
C ARG A 53 -10.84 3.14 -10.62
N TRP A 54 -9.90 2.86 -9.72
CA TRP A 54 -9.60 1.49 -9.30
C TRP A 54 -10.82 0.81 -8.65
N ILE A 55 -11.52 1.49 -7.75
CA ILE A 55 -12.80 1.00 -7.17
C ILE A 55 -13.83 0.73 -8.26
N LYS A 56 -14.02 1.65 -9.21
CA LYS A 56 -14.95 1.44 -10.34
C LYS A 56 -14.58 0.23 -11.19
N GLY A 57 -13.28 0.01 -11.44
CA GLY A 57 -12.81 -1.19 -12.14
C GLY A 57 -13.17 -2.47 -11.39
N LYS A 58 -13.06 -2.47 -10.06
CA LYS A 58 -13.52 -3.58 -9.21
C LYS A 58 -15.03 -3.76 -9.25
N GLN A 59 -15.82 -2.69 -9.17
CA GLN A 59 -17.30 -2.77 -9.28
C GLN A 59 -17.78 -3.46 -10.56
N ILE A 60 -17.05 -3.30 -11.67
CA ILE A 60 -17.37 -3.95 -12.95
C ILE A 60 -17.10 -5.48 -12.90
N LEU A 61 -16.02 -5.91 -12.22
CA LEU A 61 -15.53 -7.29 -12.29
C LEU A 61 -15.94 -8.17 -11.12
N ASP A 62 -16.21 -7.59 -9.95
CA ASP A 62 -16.34 -8.32 -8.69
C ASP A 62 -17.69 -9.04 -8.53
N GLY A 63 -18.68 -8.72 -9.38
CA GLY A 63 -19.99 -9.37 -9.35
C GLY A 63 -20.78 -9.11 -8.06
N ALA A 64 -20.55 -7.97 -7.41
CA ALA A 64 -21.21 -7.61 -6.16
C ALA A 64 -22.59 -6.96 -6.35
N GLU A 65 -23.01 -6.70 -7.60
CA GLU A 65 -24.38 -6.25 -7.95
C GLU A 65 -24.83 -4.97 -7.21
N GLY A 66 -23.90 -4.06 -6.93
CA GLY A 66 -24.16 -2.82 -6.18
C GLY A 66 -24.26 -2.99 -4.65
N LEU A 67 -24.10 -4.22 -4.16
CA LEU A 67 -24.00 -4.62 -2.75
C LEU A 67 -22.54 -4.86 -2.36
N TRP A 68 -22.29 -5.33 -1.14
CA TRP A 68 -20.97 -5.81 -0.72
C TRP A 68 -20.92 -7.32 -0.86
N ARG A 69 -19.90 -7.84 -1.54
CA ARG A 69 -19.70 -9.29 -1.67
C ARG A 69 -18.66 -9.77 -0.66
N ILE A 70 -19.00 -10.82 0.09
CA ILE A 70 -18.08 -11.59 0.93
C ILE A 70 -18.29 -13.06 0.60
N HIS A 71 -17.25 -13.71 0.09
CA HIS A 71 -17.29 -15.02 -0.57
C HIS A 71 -18.36 -15.03 -1.66
N ASP A 72 -19.35 -15.92 -1.56
CA ASP A 72 -20.48 -15.98 -2.49
C ASP A 72 -21.75 -15.30 -1.95
N GLY A 73 -21.67 -14.63 -0.80
CA GLY A 73 -22.77 -13.87 -0.21
C GLY A 73 -22.76 -12.41 -0.62
N LEU A 74 -23.94 -11.86 -0.91
CA LEU A 74 -24.18 -10.44 -1.09
C LEU A 74 -24.89 -9.88 0.15
N TYR A 75 -24.38 -8.76 0.65
CA TYR A 75 -24.81 -8.14 1.89
C TYR A 75 -25.16 -6.67 1.66
N ASP A 76 -26.22 -6.19 2.29
CA ASP A 76 -26.53 -4.76 2.35
C ASP A 76 -26.04 -4.18 3.68
N LEU A 77 -24.89 -3.50 3.63
CA LEU A 77 -24.25 -2.90 4.80
C LEU A 77 -24.63 -1.41 4.97
N THR A 78 -25.58 -0.88 4.20
CA THR A 78 -25.89 0.56 4.14
C THR A 78 -26.19 1.13 5.53
N GLU A 79 -27.07 0.49 6.29
CA GLU A 79 -27.44 0.91 7.65
C GLU A 79 -26.31 0.67 8.68
N PHE A 80 -25.36 -0.21 8.37
CA PHE A 80 -24.25 -0.53 9.28
C PHE A 80 -23.09 0.46 9.17
N ILE A 81 -22.93 1.15 8.02
CA ILE A 81 -21.85 2.12 7.76
C ILE A 81 -21.56 3.06 8.95
N PRO A 82 -22.54 3.80 9.52
CA PRO A 82 -22.26 4.75 10.60
C PRO A 82 -21.87 4.08 11.92
N SER A 83 -22.17 2.78 12.08
CA SER A 83 -21.90 2.02 13.31
C SER A 83 -20.68 1.11 13.19
N HIS A 84 -19.98 1.12 12.06
CA HIS A 84 -18.83 0.24 11.84
C HIS A 84 -17.67 0.64 12.77
N PRO A 85 -17.20 -0.26 13.68
CA PRO A 85 -16.16 0.09 14.65
C PRO A 85 -14.80 0.48 14.04
N GLY A 86 -14.51 0.03 12.81
CA GLY A 86 -13.30 0.39 12.08
C GLY A 86 -13.37 1.75 11.36
N GLY A 87 -14.53 2.42 11.36
CA GLY A 87 -14.77 3.66 10.62
C GLY A 87 -15.61 3.47 9.35
N ALA A 88 -16.39 4.49 9.00
CA ALA A 88 -17.37 4.41 7.92
C ALA A 88 -16.75 4.31 6.51
N GLN A 89 -15.58 4.94 6.30
CA GLN A 89 -14.93 5.03 4.98
C GLN A 89 -14.64 3.64 4.36
N TRP A 90 -14.32 2.64 5.17
CA TRP A 90 -14.03 1.28 4.69
C TRP A 90 -15.18 0.67 3.90
N ILE A 91 -16.40 0.80 4.42
CA ILE A 91 -17.61 0.26 3.80
C ILE A 91 -18.11 1.21 2.70
N GLN A 92 -17.99 2.52 2.90
CA GLN A 92 -18.42 3.52 1.90
C GLN A 92 -17.65 3.41 0.58
N PHE A 93 -16.31 3.34 0.64
CA PHE A 93 -15.48 3.28 -0.56
C PHE A 93 -15.65 1.96 -1.33
N THR A 94 -16.00 0.88 -0.65
CA THR A 94 -16.08 -0.47 -1.23
C THR A 94 -17.50 -0.89 -1.63
N LYS A 95 -18.45 0.04 -1.63
CA LYS A 95 -19.81 -0.26 -2.10
C LYS A 95 -19.77 -0.78 -3.53
N GLY A 96 -20.40 -1.93 -3.78
CA GLY A 96 -20.42 -2.56 -5.08
C GLY A 96 -19.18 -3.38 -5.42
N THR A 97 -18.29 -3.68 -4.48
CA THR A 97 -17.09 -4.51 -4.70
C THR A 97 -17.12 -5.83 -3.91
N ASP A 98 -16.24 -6.75 -4.28
CA ASP A 98 -15.87 -7.94 -3.50
C ASP A 98 -14.85 -7.52 -2.45
N ILE A 99 -15.24 -7.65 -1.18
CA ILE A 99 -14.47 -7.30 0.01
C ILE A 99 -14.06 -8.54 0.82
N THR A 100 -14.08 -9.74 0.21
CA THR A 100 -13.77 -11.01 0.89
C THR A 100 -12.43 -10.98 1.59
N GLU A 101 -11.35 -10.62 0.88
CA GLU A 101 -10.01 -10.60 1.48
C GLU A 101 -9.92 -9.56 2.61
N GLN A 102 -10.53 -8.39 2.45
CA GLN A 102 -10.55 -7.35 3.47
C GLN A 102 -11.29 -7.83 4.72
N PHE A 103 -12.44 -8.49 4.52
CA PHE A 103 -13.23 -9.05 5.62
C PHE A 103 -12.44 -10.10 6.40
N GLU A 104 -11.80 -11.06 5.72
CA GLU A 104 -11.04 -12.14 6.36
C GLU A 104 -9.82 -11.63 7.13
N THR A 105 -9.18 -10.56 6.64
CA THR A 105 -7.90 -10.08 7.16
C THR A 105 -8.01 -8.98 8.21
N HIS A 106 -9.07 -8.17 8.17
CA HIS A 106 -9.26 -7.06 9.10
C HIS A 106 -10.08 -7.44 10.34
N HIS A 107 -10.82 -8.55 10.31
CA HIS A 107 -11.61 -9.01 11.45
C HIS A 107 -10.97 -10.22 12.13
N LEU A 108 -10.34 -10.01 13.28
CA LEU A 108 -9.65 -11.10 14.01
C LEU A 108 -10.49 -11.75 15.12
N LYS A 109 -11.61 -11.17 15.53
CA LYS A 109 -12.28 -11.55 16.81
C LYS A 109 -13.57 -12.39 16.65
N GLY A 110 -13.96 -12.81 15.45
CA GLY A 110 -15.20 -13.59 15.24
C GLY A 110 -16.50 -12.78 15.37
N ILE A 111 -16.44 -11.54 15.88
CA ILE A 111 -17.62 -10.69 16.11
C ILE A 111 -18.28 -10.32 14.77
N ALA A 112 -17.48 -9.97 13.76
CA ALA A 112 -18.00 -9.57 12.46
C ALA A 112 -18.77 -10.72 11.80
N GLU A 113 -18.23 -11.94 11.88
CA GLU A 113 -18.83 -13.18 11.40
C GLU A 113 -20.18 -13.46 12.06
N SER A 114 -20.33 -13.13 13.36
CA SER A 114 -21.60 -13.28 14.08
C SER A 114 -22.67 -12.25 13.69
N LEU A 115 -22.26 -11.05 13.25
CA LEU A 115 -23.16 -9.96 12.88
C LEU A 115 -23.57 -10.01 11.41
N LEU A 116 -22.69 -10.53 10.56
CA LEU A 116 -22.83 -10.54 9.11
C LEU A 116 -24.16 -11.15 8.59
N PRO A 117 -24.72 -12.24 9.18
CA PRO A 117 -25.98 -12.81 8.72
C PRO A 117 -27.18 -11.85 8.74
N LYS A 118 -27.15 -10.81 9.60
CA LYS A 118 -28.23 -9.80 9.68
C LYS A 118 -28.38 -8.98 8.42
N TYR A 119 -27.30 -8.86 7.64
CA TYR A 119 -27.23 -8.03 6.45
C TYR A 119 -27.27 -8.86 5.16
N PHE A 120 -27.40 -10.18 5.26
CA PHE A 120 -27.40 -11.08 4.11
C PHE A 120 -28.64 -10.87 3.25
N VAL A 121 -28.43 -10.72 1.95
CA VAL A 121 -29.51 -10.55 0.96
C VAL A 121 -29.72 -11.84 0.18
N ARG A 122 -28.66 -12.33 -0.49
CA ARG A 122 -28.70 -13.53 -1.34
C ARG A 122 -27.29 -14.00 -1.68
N LYS A 123 -27.17 -15.19 -2.28
CA LYS A 123 -25.93 -15.62 -2.93
C LYS A 123 -25.82 -15.04 -4.33
N THR A 124 -24.61 -14.73 -4.78
CA THR A 124 -24.33 -14.39 -6.19
C THR A 124 -24.05 -15.65 -7.00
N THR A 125 -24.34 -15.60 -8.30
CA THR A 125 -23.93 -16.63 -9.27
C THR A 125 -22.67 -16.23 -10.04
N ALA A 126 -22.17 -15.01 -9.85
CA ALA A 126 -20.97 -14.53 -10.53
C ALA A 126 -19.72 -15.16 -9.91
N HIS A 127 -18.80 -15.63 -10.75
CA HIS A 127 -17.48 -16.08 -10.28
C HIS A 127 -16.66 -14.90 -9.75
N ARG A 128 -15.86 -15.14 -8.70
CA ARG A 128 -14.90 -14.15 -8.18
C ARG A 128 -13.80 -13.91 -9.21
N ASN A 129 -13.32 -12.67 -9.31
CA ASN A 129 -12.17 -12.33 -10.15
C ASN A 129 -10.87 -12.24 -9.33
N GLN A 130 -10.66 -13.17 -8.40
CA GLN A 130 -9.51 -13.22 -7.50
C GLN A 130 -8.98 -14.66 -7.38
N PRO A 131 -7.66 -14.88 -7.26
CA PRO A 131 -7.08 -16.22 -7.16
C PRO A 131 -7.04 -16.74 -5.71
N PHE A 132 -7.44 -15.92 -4.74
CA PHE A 132 -7.18 -16.17 -3.33
C PHE A 132 -8.20 -17.08 -2.67
N THR A 133 -7.70 -17.99 -1.84
CA THR A 133 -8.49 -18.88 -1.00
C THR A 133 -8.26 -18.63 0.49
N PHE A 134 -9.28 -18.92 1.27
CA PHE A 134 -9.30 -18.86 2.74
C PHE A 134 -9.86 -20.17 3.30
N HIS A 135 -9.27 -21.30 2.91
CA HIS A 135 -9.68 -22.60 3.44
C HIS A 135 -9.43 -22.67 4.94
N GLU A 136 -10.34 -23.29 5.70
CA GLU A 136 -10.26 -23.34 7.17
C GLU A 136 -9.02 -24.10 7.67
N ASP A 137 -8.54 -25.08 6.90
CA ASP A 137 -7.28 -25.80 7.12
C ASP A 137 -6.06 -25.19 6.40
N GLY A 138 -6.28 -24.08 5.68
CA GLY A 138 -5.26 -23.34 4.94
C GLY A 138 -4.29 -22.57 5.84
N PHE A 139 -3.24 -22.02 5.22
CA PHE A 139 -2.17 -21.32 5.93
C PHE A 139 -2.72 -20.08 6.65
N TYR A 140 -3.45 -19.20 5.97
CA TYR A 140 -3.87 -17.95 6.60
C TYR A 140 -4.83 -18.17 7.78
N LYS A 141 -5.87 -18.99 7.59
CA LYS A 141 -6.90 -19.21 8.61
C LYS A 141 -6.33 -19.92 9.84
N THR A 142 -5.49 -20.92 9.65
CA THR A 142 -4.87 -21.62 10.79
C THR A 142 -3.79 -20.78 11.47
N LEU A 143 -3.08 -19.89 10.76
CA LEU A 143 -2.19 -18.90 11.37
C LEU A 143 -2.99 -17.89 12.21
N LYS A 144 -4.06 -17.33 11.64
CA LYS A 144 -4.95 -16.35 12.29
C LYS A 144 -5.42 -16.85 13.65
N VAL A 145 -5.88 -18.10 13.76
CA VAL A 145 -6.29 -18.72 15.04
C VAL A 145 -5.16 -18.68 16.08
N LYS A 146 -3.95 -19.14 15.73
CA LYS A 146 -2.80 -19.15 16.64
C LYS A 146 -2.39 -17.75 17.09
N ILE A 147 -2.47 -16.78 16.18
CA ILE A 147 -2.18 -15.38 16.48
C ILE A 147 -3.21 -14.80 17.45
N ILE A 148 -4.49 -15.08 17.26
CA ILE A 148 -5.56 -14.65 18.17
C ILE A 148 -5.35 -15.20 19.59
N GLU A 149 -4.96 -16.47 19.71
CA GLU A 149 -4.62 -17.08 21.00
C GLU A 149 -3.44 -16.34 21.64
N LYS A 150 -2.36 -16.11 20.89
CA LYS A 150 -1.17 -15.41 21.40
C LYS A 150 -1.44 -13.97 21.81
N LEU A 151 -2.33 -13.27 21.12
CA LEU A 151 -2.71 -11.89 21.44
C LEU A 151 -3.33 -11.77 22.85
N GLN A 152 -3.92 -12.84 23.40
CA GLN A 152 -4.46 -12.84 24.77
C GLN A 152 -3.37 -12.75 25.84
N GLU A 153 -2.15 -13.16 25.51
CA GLU A 153 -0.98 -13.11 26.41
C GLU A 153 -0.25 -11.76 26.34
N ILE A 154 -0.54 -10.94 25.33
CA ILE A 154 0.14 -9.67 25.09
C ILE A 154 -0.55 -8.56 25.92
N PRO A 155 0.20 -7.74 26.68
CA PRO A 155 -0.38 -6.65 27.46
C PRO A 155 -1.20 -5.68 26.59
N PRO A 156 -2.48 -5.39 26.92
CA PRO A 156 -3.32 -4.52 26.10
C PRO A 156 -2.80 -3.08 25.95
N ASP A 157 -2.04 -2.60 26.92
CA ASP A 157 -1.47 -1.24 26.95
C ASP A 157 -0.18 -1.11 26.15
N LEU A 158 0.35 -2.22 25.61
CA LEU A 158 1.58 -2.24 24.81
C LEU A 158 1.52 -1.29 23.61
N ARG A 159 0.33 -1.10 23.02
CA ARG A 159 0.07 -0.18 21.90
C ARG A 159 0.41 1.27 22.24
N LYS A 160 0.40 1.66 23.53
CA LYS A 160 0.81 3.01 23.96
C LYS A 160 2.25 3.34 23.58
N LYS A 161 3.11 2.34 23.35
CA LYS A 161 4.47 2.57 22.84
C LYS A 161 4.45 3.29 21.49
N SER A 162 3.53 2.92 20.60
CA SER A 162 3.37 3.58 19.30
C SER A 162 2.79 4.98 19.45
N ASP A 163 1.89 5.19 20.41
CA ASP A 163 1.35 6.52 20.74
C ASP A 163 2.49 7.45 21.19
N TYR A 164 3.32 7.01 22.14
CA TYR A 164 4.45 7.81 22.64
C TYR A 164 5.47 8.16 21.54
N VAL A 165 5.77 7.23 20.64
CA VAL A 165 6.69 7.50 19.51
C VAL A 165 6.08 8.52 18.56
N SER A 166 4.81 8.33 18.17
CA SER A 166 4.11 9.24 17.26
C SER A 166 4.00 10.65 17.85
N ASP A 167 3.62 10.77 19.12
CA ASP A 167 3.47 12.05 19.81
C ASP A 167 4.82 12.75 20.00
N SER A 168 5.87 11.99 20.31
CA SER A 168 7.24 12.54 20.42
C SER A 168 7.75 13.07 19.07
N LEU A 169 7.46 12.37 17.97
CA LEU A 169 7.81 12.82 16.63
C LEU A 169 7.01 14.05 16.21
N LEU A 170 5.73 14.15 16.60
CA LEU A 170 4.93 15.35 16.40
C LEU A 170 5.52 16.53 17.18
N ILE A 171 5.86 16.35 18.46
CA ILE A 171 6.52 17.41 19.26
C ILE A 171 7.86 17.81 18.63
N ALA A 172 8.65 16.84 18.17
CA ALA A 172 9.91 17.12 17.49
C ALA A 172 9.68 17.93 16.20
N PHE A 173 8.69 17.58 15.38
CA PHE A 173 8.30 18.34 14.19
C PHE A 173 7.91 19.78 14.55
N LEU A 174 7.05 19.97 15.55
CA LEU A 174 6.61 21.28 16.01
C LEU A 174 7.76 22.19 16.46
N ILE A 175 8.85 21.62 16.99
CA ILE A 175 10.03 22.38 17.44
C ILE A 175 11.03 22.59 16.29
N VAL A 176 11.36 21.53 15.56
CA VAL A 176 12.45 21.53 14.58
C VAL A 176 12.07 22.27 13.30
N THR A 177 10.81 22.20 12.87
CA THR A 177 10.32 22.86 11.65
C THR A 177 10.51 24.38 11.63
N PRO A 178 10.07 25.15 12.64
CA PRO A 178 10.33 26.59 12.67
C PRO A 178 11.81 26.90 12.94
N LEU A 179 12.49 26.08 13.76
CA LEU A 179 13.92 26.21 14.05
C LEU A 179 14.77 26.04 12.77
N CYS A 180 14.39 25.13 11.88
CA CYS A 180 15.02 24.91 10.59
C CYS A 180 14.99 26.20 9.75
N SER A 181 13.80 26.80 9.60
CA SER A 181 13.65 28.09 8.91
C SER A 181 14.47 29.19 9.58
N TRP A 182 14.42 29.30 10.91
CA TRP A 182 15.22 30.30 11.63
C TRP A 182 16.71 30.09 11.43
N ALA A 183 17.21 28.85 11.46
CA ALA A 183 18.63 28.56 11.29
C ALA A 183 19.16 28.99 9.92
N TRP A 184 18.35 28.94 8.85
CA TRP A 184 18.72 29.49 7.54
C TRP A 184 18.96 31.00 7.55
N THR A 185 18.36 31.74 8.48
CA THR A 185 18.63 33.18 8.68
C THR A 185 19.96 33.46 9.40
N GLN A 186 20.51 32.45 10.10
CA GLN A 186 21.69 32.59 10.93
C GLN A 186 22.93 31.97 10.28
N ASN A 187 22.81 30.73 9.77
CA ASN A 187 23.90 29.96 9.21
C ASN A 187 23.39 28.88 8.24
N ALA A 188 23.86 28.92 7.00
CA ALA A 188 23.41 28.00 5.94
C ALA A 188 23.76 26.52 6.22
N ILE A 189 24.87 26.21 6.90
CA ILE A 189 25.27 24.83 7.21
C ILE A 189 24.32 24.24 8.26
N ILE A 190 24.01 25.00 9.31
CA ILE A 190 23.06 24.58 10.34
C ILE A 190 21.65 24.47 9.75
N GLY A 191 21.23 25.44 8.92
CA GLY A 191 19.97 25.38 8.20
C GLY A 191 19.84 24.12 7.33
N ALA A 192 20.86 23.81 6.53
CA ALA A 192 20.88 22.60 5.71
C ALA A 192 20.83 21.31 6.54
N ALA A 193 21.59 21.23 7.65
CA ALA A 193 21.56 20.07 8.54
C ALA A 193 20.18 19.87 9.19
N LEU A 194 19.55 20.96 9.66
CA LEU A 194 18.19 20.90 10.22
C LEU A 194 17.14 20.57 9.16
N THR A 195 17.34 20.97 7.91
CA THR A 195 16.43 20.61 6.80
C THR A 195 16.39 19.09 6.59
N ILE A 196 17.55 18.43 6.63
CA ILE A 196 17.65 16.97 6.49
C ILE A 196 17.04 16.27 7.72
N LEU A 197 17.31 16.79 8.92
CA LEU A 197 16.74 16.26 10.16
C LEU A 197 15.22 16.39 10.18
N ASP A 198 14.69 17.54 9.80
CA ASP A 198 13.25 17.80 9.81
C ASP A 198 12.51 16.96 8.77
N ALA A 199 13.08 16.80 7.58
CA ALA A 199 12.56 15.86 6.58
C ALA A 199 12.53 14.40 7.11
N TYR A 200 13.53 14.00 7.90
CA TYR A 200 13.56 12.69 8.55
C TYR A 200 12.50 12.55 9.63
N ILE A 201 12.27 13.60 10.44
CA ILE A 201 11.21 13.65 11.45
C ILE A 201 9.85 13.55 10.77
N LEU A 202 9.59 14.37 9.74
CA LEU A 202 8.34 14.36 8.99
C LEU A 202 8.11 13.00 8.31
N THR A 203 9.14 12.39 7.72
CA THR A 203 9.05 11.04 7.16
C THR A 203 8.67 10.02 8.23
N SER A 204 9.37 10.03 9.37
CA SER A 204 9.12 9.11 10.47
C SER A 204 7.70 9.28 11.03
N LEU A 205 7.24 10.52 11.19
CA LEU A 205 5.88 10.86 11.62
C LEU A 205 4.83 10.35 10.64
N THR A 206 5.08 10.51 9.34
CA THR A 206 4.20 10.03 8.26
C THR A 206 4.09 8.50 8.27
N ILE A 207 5.21 7.79 8.40
CA ILE A 207 5.21 6.32 8.45
C ILE A 207 4.51 5.82 9.73
N CYS A 208 4.74 6.48 10.87
CA CYS A 208 3.99 6.21 12.10
C CYS A 208 2.47 6.38 11.91
N ALA A 209 2.05 7.46 11.24
CA ALA A 209 0.64 7.74 10.98
C ALA A 209 -0.05 6.64 10.17
N HIS A 210 0.71 5.94 9.30
CA HIS A 210 0.19 4.82 8.51
C HIS A 210 -0.34 3.66 9.38
N ASN A 211 0.30 3.36 10.51
CA ASN A 211 -0.17 2.35 11.47
C ASN A 211 -1.58 2.67 12.00
N TYR A 212 -1.95 3.95 12.06
CA TYR A 212 -3.23 4.37 12.64
C TYR A 212 -4.40 4.31 11.68
N PHE A 213 -4.19 4.45 10.36
CA PHE A 213 -5.32 4.39 9.42
C PHE A 213 -5.76 2.97 9.09
N HIS A 214 -4.97 1.93 9.43
CA HIS A 214 -5.38 0.53 9.41
C HIS A 214 -6.21 0.12 10.64
N ARG A 215 -6.24 0.98 11.66
CA ARG A 215 -6.98 0.78 12.91
C ARG A 215 -8.29 1.58 12.88
N ALA A 216 -9.08 1.45 13.94
CA ALA A 216 -10.24 2.31 14.15
C ALA A 216 -9.85 3.79 14.06
N ASP A 217 -10.69 4.59 13.41
CA ASP A 217 -10.43 6.02 13.15
C ASP A 217 -10.03 6.75 14.44
N ASN A 218 -8.93 7.49 14.35
CA ASN A 218 -8.34 8.23 15.45
C ASN A 218 -7.54 9.42 14.90
N TRP A 219 -7.31 10.43 15.73
CA TRP A 219 -6.71 11.68 15.25
C TRP A 219 -5.28 11.52 14.70
N ARG A 220 -4.51 10.51 15.12
CA ARG A 220 -3.14 10.29 14.65
C ARG A 220 -3.07 9.88 13.19
N MET A 221 -4.15 9.36 12.62
CA MET A 221 -4.21 9.08 11.18
C MET A 221 -4.05 10.36 10.34
N TYR A 222 -4.53 11.50 10.82
CA TYR A 222 -4.44 12.78 10.12
C TYR A 222 -3.01 13.33 10.05
N LEU A 223 -2.10 12.84 10.90
CA LEU A 223 -0.68 13.21 10.84
C LEU A 223 -0.03 12.81 9.52
N PHE A 224 -0.59 11.80 8.84
CA PHE A 224 -0.18 11.39 7.50
C PHE A 224 -0.29 12.55 6.49
N ASN A 225 -1.31 13.40 6.64
CA ASN A 225 -1.62 14.47 5.71
C ASN A 225 -0.68 15.68 5.81
N ILE A 226 0.09 15.82 6.89
CA ILE A 226 1.08 16.89 7.05
C ILE A 226 2.17 16.77 5.96
N SER A 227 2.47 15.54 5.52
CA SER A 227 3.45 15.27 4.45
C SER A 227 2.99 15.68 3.05
N GLY A 228 1.69 15.91 2.86
CA GLY A 228 1.06 16.10 1.54
C GLY A 228 0.45 14.84 0.96
N LEU A 229 0.63 13.67 1.57
CA LEU A 229 -0.14 12.47 1.26
C LEU A 229 -1.57 12.56 1.82
N SER A 230 -2.48 11.70 1.37
CA SER A 230 -3.88 11.67 1.86
C SER A 230 -4.15 10.33 2.53
N TYR A 231 -4.49 10.32 3.82
CA TYR A 231 -4.82 9.06 4.50
C TYR A 231 -6.06 8.38 3.87
N ALA A 232 -7.03 9.16 3.38
CA ALA A 232 -8.24 8.62 2.75
C ALA A 232 -7.91 7.96 1.41
N ASP A 233 -7.03 8.58 0.61
CA ASP A 233 -6.54 8.00 -0.65
C ASP A 233 -5.67 6.76 -0.38
N TRP A 234 -4.77 6.84 0.61
CA TRP A 234 -3.92 5.73 1.02
C TRP A 234 -4.67 4.57 1.66
N ARG A 235 -5.80 4.81 2.32
CA ARG A 235 -6.69 3.73 2.78
C ARG A 235 -7.17 2.88 1.61
N ILE A 236 -7.41 3.50 0.45
CA ILE A 236 -7.74 2.77 -0.79
C ILE A 236 -6.48 2.18 -1.43
N SER A 237 -5.48 3.00 -1.73
CA SER A 237 -4.32 2.55 -2.50
C SER A 237 -3.46 1.54 -1.76
N HIS A 238 -3.22 1.79 -0.48
CA HIS A 238 -2.35 0.98 0.33
C HIS A 238 -3.13 -0.14 1.02
N SER A 239 -4.14 0.19 1.84
CA SER A 239 -4.81 -0.84 2.66
C SER A 239 -5.77 -1.72 1.86
N MET A 240 -6.62 -1.16 0.99
CA MET A 240 -7.61 -1.95 0.24
C MET A 240 -7.04 -2.60 -1.02
N SER A 241 -6.00 -1.99 -1.62
CA SER A 241 -5.38 -2.45 -2.86
C SER A 241 -4.05 -3.16 -2.59
N HIS A 242 -3.00 -2.44 -2.16
CA HIS A 242 -1.66 -3.01 -2.01
C HIS A 242 -1.60 -4.16 -1.01
N HIS A 243 -2.07 -3.99 0.24
CA HIS A 243 -2.07 -5.05 1.26
C HIS A 243 -2.80 -6.31 0.83
N ILE A 244 -3.91 -6.14 0.11
CA ILE A 244 -4.77 -7.25 -0.29
C ILE A 244 -4.22 -7.97 -1.52
N TYR A 245 -3.75 -7.21 -2.51
CA TYR A 245 -3.44 -7.68 -3.86
C TYR A 245 -1.96 -7.46 -4.22
N THR A 246 -1.07 -7.42 -3.23
CA THR A 246 0.35 -7.09 -3.33
C THR A 246 0.99 -7.66 -4.61
N ASN A 247 1.64 -6.79 -5.39
CA ASN A 247 2.35 -7.11 -6.62
C ASN A 247 1.54 -7.80 -7.74
N THR A 248 0.22 -7.96 -7.62
CA THR A 248 -0.64 -8.46 -8.71
C THR A 248 -1.05 -7.32 -9.67
N VAL A 249 -1.82 -7.62 -10.72
CA VAL A 249 -2.45 -6.58 -11.57
C VAL A 249 -3.33 -5.58 -10.81
N TYR A 250 -3.88 -5.98 -9.66
CA TYR A 250 -4.81 -5.18 -8.86
C TYR A 250 -4.08 -4.27 -7.86
N ASP A 251 -2.77 -4.42 -7.70
CA ASP A 251 -1.97 -3.51 -6.88
C ASP A 251 -1.86 -2.15 -7.59
N VAL A 252 -2.58 -1.15 -7.06
CA VAL A 252 -2.62 0.17 -7.67
C VAL A 252 -1.28 0.88 -7.53
N GLU A 253 -0.50 0.60 -6.48
CA GLU A 253 0.81 1.23 -6.25
C GLU A 253 1.81 0.82 -7.33
N ILE A 254 1.71 -0.40 -7.86
CA ILE A 254 2.48 -0.82 -9.04
C ILE A 254 2.11 0.01 -10.27
N SER A 255 0.81 0.23 -10.49
CA SER A 255 0.33 1.00 -11.65
C SER A 255 0.60 2.51 -11.53
N MET A 256 0.60 3.06 -10.31
CA MET A 256 0.86 4.47 -10.02
C MET A 256 2.31 4.86 -10.31
N ALA A 257 3.24 3.89 -10.25
CA ALA A 257 4.63 4.11 -10.59
C ALA A 257 4.87 4.13 -12.11
N GLU A 258 3.95 3.57 -12.91
CA GLU A 258 4.05 3.52 -14.38
C GLU A 258 3.64 4.88 -15.00
N PRO A 259 4.28 5.31 -16.11
CA PRO A 259 5.31 4.60 -16.89
C PRO A 259 6.75 4.78 -16.38
N PHE A 260 6.96 5.59 -15.34
CA PHE A 260 8.28 6.01 -14.87
C PHE A 260 9.10 4.86 -14.26
N LEU A 261 8.46 3.99 -13.49
CA LEU A 261 9.06 2.80 -12.88
C LEU A 261 8.18 1.59 -13.21
N GLN A 262 8.72 0.67 -13.99
CA GLN A 262 7.96 -0.49 -14.48
C GLN A 262 8.45 -1.76 -13.80
N TYR A 263 7.77 -2.14 -12.72
CA TYR A 263 8.15 -3.30 -11.91
C TYR A 263 7.81 -4.63 -12.58
N LEU A 264 6.75 -4.71 -13.39
CA LEU A 264 6.31 -5.99 -13.95
C LEU A 264 7.38 -6.61 -14.89
N PRO A 265 7.68 -7.92 -14.77
CA PRO A 265 8.65 -8.65 -15.59
C PRO A 265 8.15 -8.90 -17.01
N ARG A 266 8.18 -7.87 -17.87
CA ARG A 266 7.76 -7.98 -19.26
C ARG A 266 8.93 -8.27 -20.21
N ARG A 267 8.74 -9.21 -21.14
CA ARG A 267 9.75 -9.57 -22.15
C ARG A 267 10.08 -8.42 -23.11
N ASP A 268 9.10 -7.55 -23.36
CA ASP A 268 9.20 -6.37 -24.22
C ASP A 268 9.63 -5.10 -23.47
N LYS A 269 10.01 -5.19 -22.18
CA LYS A 269 10.49 -4.04 -21.41
C LYS A 269 11.65 -3.34 -22.14
N SER A 270 11.45 -2.05 -22.44
CA SER A 270 12.38 -1.22 -23.20
C SER A 270 13.65 -0.93 -22.40
N ILE A 271 14.69 -0.42 -23.07
CA ILE A 271 15.92 -0.02 -22.38
C ILE A 271 15.65 1.16 -21.41
N TRP A 272 14.78 2.09 -21.77
CA TRP A 272 14.41 3.23 -20.92
C TRP A 272 13.72 2.81 -19.62
N ALA A 273 12.85 1.80 -19.69
CA ALA A 273 12.21 1.23 -18.51
C ALA A 273 13.22 0.49 -17.60
N GLN A 274 14.27 -0.13 -18.18
CA GLN A 274 15.34 -0.76 -17.40
C GLN A 274 16.27 0.28 -16.76
N MET A 275 16.53 1.41 -17.44
CA MET A 275 17.34 2.52 -16.92
C MET A 275 16.73 3.16 -15.66
N ALA A 276 15.46 2.89 -15.35
CA ALA A 276 14.83 3.26 -14.08
C ALA A 276 15.63 2.81 -12.86
N ALA A 277 16.39 1.72 -12.97
CA ALA A 277 17.30 1.26 -11.92
C ALA A 277 18.36 2.30 -11.50
N PHE A 278 18.62 3.34 -12.31
CA PHE A 278 19.57 4.40 -12.01
C PHE A 278 18.90 5.72 -11.62
N TYR A 279 17.74 6.05 -12.22
CA TYR A 279 17.07 7.34 -11.99
C TYR A 279 15.90 7.27 -11.00
N TRP A 280 15.58 6.09 -10.44
CA TRP A 280 14.50 5.97 -9.46
C TRP A 280 14.61 6.95 -8.26
N PRO A 281 15.79 7.33 -7.74
CA PRO A 281 15.84 8.27 -6.61
C PRO A 281 15.28 9.63 -6.99
N ILE A 282 15.45 10.05 -8.25
CA ILE A 282 14.88 11.29 -8.76
C ILE A 282 13.35 11.15 -8.79
N ILE A 283 12.82 10.07 -9.38
CA ILE A 283 11.37 9.84 -9.44
C ILE A 283 10.74 9.81 -8.04
N HIS A 284 11.36 9.10 -7.10
CA HIS A 284 10.87 8.99 -5.73
C HIS A 284 10.99 10.28 -4.92
N SER A 285 11.88 11.20 -5.29
CA SER A 285 11.90 12.56 -4.71
C SER A 285 10.64 13.35 -5.07
N PHE A 286 9.95 13.01 -6.17
CA PHE A 286 8.72 13.68 -6.62
C PHE A 286 7.44 12.87 -6.38
N SER A 287 7.51 11.66 -5.81
CA SER A 287 6.36 10.78 -5.62
C SER A 287 5.21 11.42 -4.83
N ILE A 288 5.48 12.05 -3.67
CA ILE A 288 4.42 12.71 -2.87
C ILE A 288 3.74 13.82 -3.68
N ILE A 289 4.52 14.65 -4.37
CA ILE A 289 3.99 15.74 -5.21
C ILE A 289 3.18 15.16 -6.37
N GLY A 290 3.68 14.11 -7.03
CA GLY A 290 2.99 13.44 -8.13
C GLY A 290 1.66 12.84 -7.70
N MET A 291 1.59 12.20 -6.53
CA MET A 291 0.35 11.69 -5.95
C MET A 291 -0.64 12.81 -5.64
N ALA A 292 -0.18 13.91 -5.02
CA ALA A 292 -1.01 15.08 -4.76
C ALA A 292 -1.56 15.69 -6.06
N VAL A 293 -0.71 15.89 -7.07
CA VAL A 293 -1.12 16.40 -8.39
C VAL A 293 -2.14 15.47 -9.04
N SER A 294 -1.92 14.15 -9.02
CA SER A 294 -2.87 13.18 -9.59
C SER A 294 -4.24 13.27 -8.90
N MET A 295 -4.27 13.38 -7.57
CA MET A 295 -5.48 13.56 -6.77
C MET A 295 -6.22 14.85 -7.15
N TYR A 296 -5.52 16.00 -7.22
CA TYR A 296 -6.13 17.28 -7.59
C TYR A 296 -6.63 17.29 -9.04
N LEU A 297 -5.86 16.77 -9.99
CA LEU A 297 -6.27 16.66 -11.39
C LEU A 297 -7.49 15.75 -11.56
N SER A 298 -7.53 14.63 -10.85
CA SER A 298 -8.69 13.72 -10.85
C SER A 298 -9.94 14.44 -10.33
N ALA A 299 -9.80 15.21 -9.24
CA ALA A 299 -10.90 15.99 -8.68
C ALA A 299 -11.40 17.10 -9.63
N LEU A 300 -10.49 17.78 -10.33
CA LEU A 300 -10.83 18.81 -11.32
C LEU A 300 -11.53 18.22 -12.55
N GLN A 301 -11.07 17.07 -13.04
CA GLN A 301 -11.66 16.40 -14.19
C GLN A 301 -13.03 15.80 -13.87
N ASN A 302 -13.17 15.19 -12.69
CA ASN A 302 -14.42 14.63 -12.23
C ASN A 302 -14.53 14.73 -10.70
N PRO A 303 -15.26 15.72 -10.17
CA PRO A 303 -15.43 15.90 -8.72
C PRO A 303 -16.02 14.67 -8.02
N LYS A 304 -16.75 13.79 -8.74
CA LYS A 304 -17.29 12.53 -8.20
C LYS A 304 -16.24 11.41 -8.07
N GLU A 305 -15.03 11.62 -8.59
CA GLU A 305 -13.89 10.70 -8.51
C GLU A 305 -12.77 11.23 -7.59
N SER A 306 -13.13 12.13 -6.67
CA SER A 306 -12.21 12.76 -5.73
C SER A 306 -12.23 12.10 -4.36
N THR A 307 -11.05 11.93 -3.76
CA THR A 307 -10.83 11.60 -2.35
C THR A 307 -10.46 12.84 -1.52
N LEU A 308 -10.67 14.05 -2.05
CA LEU A 308 -10.35 15.30 -1.37
C LEU A 308 -11.28 15.53 -0.18
N GLU A 309 -10.66 15.78 0.98
CA GLU A 309 -11.32 16.07 2.24
C GLU A 309 -10.64 17.26 2.95
N TRP A 310 -11.27 17.79 4.01
CA TRP A 310 -10.70 18.89 4.80
C TRP A 310 -9.28 18.57 5.30
N SER A 311 -9.00 17.29 5.57
CA SER A 311 -7.72 16.80 6.09
C SER A 311 -6.58 17.06 5.10
N ASN A 312 -6.84 17.21 3.81
CA ASN A 312 -5.81 17.57 2.82
C ASN A 312 -5.27 18.99 3.01
N LEU A 313 -5.97 19.86 3.74
CA LEU A 313 -5.46 21.19 4.09
C LEU A 313 -4.32 21.14 5.12
N LEU A 314 -4.12 20.01 5.81
CA LEU A 314 -3.08 19.85 6.82
C LEU A 314 -1.66 19.93 6.24
N VAL A 315 -1.47 19.74 4.93
CA VAL A 315 -0.18 19.97 4.25
C VAL A 315 0.29 21.42 4.39
N LEU A 316 -0.63 22.37 4.58
CA LEU A 316 -0.32 23.78 4.78
C LEU A 316 0.23 24.07 6.18
N PHE A 317 0.05 23.15 7.14
CA PHE A 317 0.48 23.35 8.52
C PHE A 317 1.99 23.61 8.62
N GLY A 318 2.81 22.77 7.99
CA GLY A 318 4.27 22.92 7.96
C GLY A 318 4.74 24.30 7.47
N PRO A 319 4.44 24.72 6.23
CA PRO A 319 4.92 26.00 5.70
C PRO A 319 4.34 27.21 6.43
N VAL A 320 3.09 27.13 6.93
CA VAL A 320 2.51 28.18 7.79
C VAL A 320 3.29 28.29 9.09
N TRP A 321 3.60 27.17 9.72
CA TRP A 321 4.35 27.10 10.97
C TRP A 321 5.78 27.63 10.82
N MET A 322 6.45 27.27 9.72
CA MET A 322 7.77 27.82 9.35
C MET A 322 7.73 29.33 9.11
N TYR A 323 6.71 29.83 8.41
CA TYR A 323 6.61 31.24 8.04
C TYR A 323 6.44 32.14 9.28
N PHE A 324 5.53 31.76 10.19
CA PHE A 324 5.22 32.59 11.35
C PHE A 324 6.32 32.62 12.41
N LEU A 325 7.10 31.54 12.56
CA LEU A 325 8.07 31.40 13.65
C LEU A 325 9.53 31.37 13.17
N GLY A 326 9.77 31.21 11.87
CA GLY A 326 11.09 30.90 11.31
C GLY A 326 11.81 32.06 10.63
N GLY A 327 11.22 33.26 10.56
CA GLY A 327 11.90 34.49 10.12
C GLY A 327 12.31 34.59 8.63
N LEU A 328 12.07 33.55 7.81
CA LEU A 328 12.27 33.62 6.36
C LEU A 328 11.13 34.40 5.69
N SER A 329 11.40 34.99 4.52
CA SER A 329 10.33 35.54 3.67
C SER A 329 9.46 34.40 3.15
N LEU A 330 8.20 34.70 2.79
CA LEU A 330 7.26 33.70 2.30
C LEU A 330 7.82 32.88 1.13
N ALA A 331 8.51 33.54 0.18
CA ALA A 331 9.13 32.86 -0.96
C ALA A 331 10.19 31.83 -0.54
N TRP A 332 11.05 32.19 0.42
CA TRP A 332 12.08 31.29 0.93
C TRP A 332 11.50 30.19 1.82
N THR A 333 10.46 30.47 2.60
CA THR A 333 9.73 29.44 3.34
C THR A 333 9.12 28.39 2.41
N LEU A 334 8.46 28.82 1.33
CA LEU A 334 7.87 27.89 0.35
C LEU A 334 8.94 27.09 -0.39
N ALA A 335 10.06 27.71 -0.75
CA ALA A 335 11.19 27.01 -1.35
C ALA A 335 11.79 25.96 -0.41
N LEU A 336 11.93 26.29 0.88
CA LEU A 336 12.44 25.36 1.89
C LEU A 336 11.47 24.20 2.14
N TRP A 337 10.17 24.48 2.25
CA TRP A 337 9.13 23.46 2.37
C TRP A 337 9.11 22.52 1.16
N PHE A 338 9.28 23.06 -0.05
CA PHE A 338 9.42 22.27 -1.27
C PHE A 338 10.61 21.32 -1.19
N VAL A 339 11.80 21.80 -0.80
CA VAL A 339 13.00 20.95 -0.61
C VAL A 339 12.75 19.88 0.46
N MET A 340 12.14 20.23 1.59
CA MET A 340 11.77 19.25 2.63
C MET A 340 10.79 18.20 2.11
N THR A 341 9.82 18.59 1.28
CA THR A 341 8.87 17.66 0.65
C THR A 341 9.60 16.68 -0.27
N LEU A 342 10.59 17.14 -1.05
CA LEU A 342 11.39 16.26 -1.91
C LEU A 342 12.20 15.24 -1.10
N LEU A 343 12.84 15.70 -0.02
CA LEU A 343 13.60 14.82 0.88
C LEU A 343 12.69 13.82 1.59
N THR A 344 11.54 14.28 2.08
CA THR A 344 10.53 13.45 2.74
C THR A 344 10.00 12.38 1.77
N SER A 345 9.70 12.77 0.53
CA SER A 345 9.24 11.85 -0.52
C SER A 345 10.27 10.77 -0.81
N LEU A 346 11.54 11.16 -1.00
CA LEU A 346 12.61 10.20 -1.24
C LEU A 346 12.77 9.24 -0.05
N GLN A 347 12.82 9.75 1.18
CA GLN A 347 12.99 8.94 2.39
C GLN A 347 11.79 8.01 2.63
N PHE A 348 10.56 8.51 2.52
CA PHE A 348 9.33 7.74 2.68
C PHE A 348 9.31 6.54 1.73
N VAL A 349 9.60 6.77 0.45
CA VAL A 349 9.59 5.70 -0.55
C VAL A 349 10.79 4.77 -0.42
N MET A 350 11.96 5.28 -0.04
CA MET A 350 13.11 4.44 0.31
C MET A 350 12.78 3.50 1.48
N PHE A 351 12.09 3.98 2.52
CA PHE A 351 11.71 3.13 3.65
C PHE A 351 10.47 2.27 3.41
N GLY A 352 9.59 2.64 2.48
CA GLY A 352 8.37 1.89 2.13
C GLY A 352 8.55 0.96 0.93
N LEU A 353 8.64 1.51 -0.29
CA LEU A 353 8.60 0.72 -1.54
C LEU A 353 9.86 -0.11 -1.78
N THR A 354 11.05 0.35 -1.40
CA THR A 354 12.24 -0.52 -1.55
C THR A 354 12.25 -1.65 -0.50
N ALA A 355 11.40 -1.52 0.52
CA ALA A 355 11.56 -2.17 1.78
C ALA A 355 10.49 -3.25 1.94
N GLY A 356 10.68 -4.35 1.21
CA GLY A 356 9.97 -5.60 1.44
C GLY A 356 9.29 -6.15 0.20
N HIS A 357 8.60 -5.29 -0.57
CA HIS A 357 7.79 -5.74 -1.71
C HIS A 357 8.47 -5.69 -3.07
N HIS A 358 9.48 -4.83 -3.26
CA HIS A 358 10.14 -4.65 -4.56
C HIS A 358 11.43 -5.44 -4.77
N SER A 359 11.59 -6.58 -4.10
CA SER A 359 12.72 -7.47 -4.33
C SER A 359 12.55 -8.25 -5.65
N HIS A 360 13.63 -8.44 -6.43
CA HIS A 360 13.61 -9.28 -7.64
C HIS A 360 13.30 -10.77 -7.38
N LEU A 361 13.29 -11.18 -6.11
CA LEU A 361 12.91 -12.51 -5.67
C LEU A 361 11.41 -12.62 -5.40
N ASN A 362 10.69 -11.51 -5.24
CA ASN A 362 9.26 -11.51 -4.96
C ASN A 362 8.48 -11.87 -6.21
N PHE A 363 7.28 -12.37 -5.96
CA PHE A 363 6.26 -12.55 -6.98
C PHE A 363 5.79 -11.19 -7.47
N PHE A 364 5.67 -11.06 -8.79
CA PHE A 364 4.96 -9.98 -9.47
C PHE A 364 4.09 -10.56 -10.56
N GLU A 365 3.02 -9.85 -10.89
CA GLU A 365 2.24 -10.13 -12.09
C GLU A 365 3.15 -10.30 -13.33
N GLY A 366 2.98 -11.42 -14.03
CA GLY A 366 3.85 -11.88 -15.10
C GLY A 366 4.77 -13.03 -14.70
N ASP A 367 4.98 -13.27 -13.40
CA ASP A 367 5.60 -14.48 -12.86
C ASP A 367 4.63 -15.67 -12.91
N THR A 368 5.14 -16.89 -12.95
CA THR A 368 4.30 -18.09 -12.87
C THR A 368 3.92 -18.34 -11.40
N PRO A 369 2.62 -18.29 -11.03
CA PRO A 369 2.21 -18.50 -9.64
C PRO A 369 2.37 -19.98 -9.24
N ARG A 370 2.28 -20.26 -7.93
CA ARG A 370 2.34 -21.63 -7.39
C ARG A 370 1.26 -22.54 -7.95
N SER A 371 0.07 -21.99 -8.14
CA SER A 371 -1.15 -22.67 -8.55
C SER A 371 -2.13 -21.64 -9.13
N GLU A 372 -3.19 -22.12 -9.78
CA GLU A 372 -4.27 -21.26 -10.30
C GLU A 372 -5.06 -20.57 -9.19
N SER A 373 -5.25 -21.26 -8.05
CA SER A 373 -5.82 -20.73 -6.81
C SER A 373 -4.82 -20.90 -5.66
N ILE A 374 -4.59 -19.86 -4.87
CA ILE A 374 -3.51 -19.81 -3.85
C ILE A 374 -4.06 -19.32 -2.52
N ASP A 375 -3.56 -19.88 -1.41
CA ASP A 375 -3.85 -19.34 -0.08
C ASP A 375 -3.33 -17.90 0.02
N TRP A 376 -4.18 -16.99 0.49
CA TRP A 376 -3.84 -15.57 0.55
C TRP A 376 -2.58 -15.29 1.38
N GLY A 377 -2.41 -15.97 2.51
CA GLY A 377 -1.24 -15.78 3.37
C GLY A 377 0.05 -16.27 2.74
N ILE A 378 0.01 -17.36 1.95
CA ILE A 378 1.16 -17.82 1.16
C ILE A 378 1.53 -16.79 0.08
N HIS A 379 0.55 -16.18 -0.58
CA HIS A 379 0.79 -15.11 -1.55
C HIS A 379 1.47 -13.88 -0.90
N GLN A 380 1.05 -13.49 0.31
CA GLN A 380 1.73 -12.41 1.04
C GLN A 380 3.21 -12.75 1.31
N LEU A 381 3.53 -14.01 1.65
CA LEU A 381 4.92 -14.45 1.82
C LEU A 381 5.72 -14.44 0.51
N ASP A 382 5.08 -14.76 -0.62
CA ASP A 382 5.70 -14.72 -1.96
C ASP A 382 5.97 -13.30 -2.44
N THR A 383 5.26 -12.32 -1.92
CA THR A 383 5.37 -10.93 -2.33
C THR A 383 6.21 -10.10 -1.38
N VAL A 384 6.70 -10.66 -0.25
CA VAL A 384 7.53 -9.95 0.73
C VAL A 384 8.90 -10.62 0.98
N VAL A 385 9.90 -9.80 1.29
CA VAL A 385 11.14 -10.17 1.98
C VAL A 385 11.29 -9.32 3.24
N GLU A 386 11.40 -9.96 4.40
CA GLU A 386 11.49 -9.25 5.68
C GLU A 386 12.87 -8.64 5.90
N ARG A 387 12.92 -7.42 6.44
CA ARG A 387 14.21 -6.79 6.78
C ARG A 387 14.64 -7.23 8.18
N ILE A 388 15.88 -7.70 8.31
CA ILE A 388 16.41 -8.13 9.62
C ILE A 388 16.79 -6.97 10.54
N ASP A 389 16.89 -5.74 10.01
CA ASP A 389 17.34 -4.55 10.75
C ASP A 389 16.24 -3.86 11.58
N THR A 390 14.99 -4.30 11.48
CA THR A 390 13.81 -3.67 12.10
C THR A 390 13.10 -4.47 13.22
N PRO A 391 13.00 -5.82 13.25
CA PRO A 391 12.05 -6.54 14.11
C PRO A 391 12.28 -6.45 15.63
N HIS A 392 13.45 -5.96 16.07
CA HIS A 392 13.82 -5.85 17.49
C HIS A 392 13.69 -4.44 18.06
N ASP A 393 13.50 -3.45 17.20
CA ASP A 393 13.54 -2.04 17.56
C ASP A 393 12.19 -1.43 17.21
N HIS A 394 11.34 -1.25 18.23
CA HIS A 394 9.98 -0.73 18.05
C HIS A 394 9.98 0.60 17.29
N PHE A 395 10.93 1.48 17.59
CA PHE A 395 11.02 2.78 16.92
C PHE A 395 11.34 2.58 15.44
N LYS A 396 12.33 1.75 15.09
CA LYS A 396 12.65 1.47 13.67
C LYS A 396 11.52 0.74 12.96
N SER A 397 10.87 -0.22 13.61
CA SER A 397 9.76 -0.95 13.00
C SER A 397 8.62 0.01 12.63
N LEU A 398 8.20 0.84 13.58
CA LEU A 398 7.12 1.80 13.39
C LEU A 398 7.47 2.95 12.42
N THR A 399 8.72 3.42 12.41
CA THR A 399 9.13 4.58 11.57
C THR A 399 9.70 4.20 10.21
N ARG A 400 9.92 2.91 9.93
CA ARG A 400 10.57 2.44 8.70
C ARG A 400 9.90 1.21 8.12
N PHE A 401 8.59 1.03 8.28
CA PHE A 401 7.83 -0.11 7.74
C PHE A 401 8.46 -1.48 8.08
N GLY A 402 8.91 -1.66 9.32
CA GLY A 402 9.40 -2.95 9.80
C GLY A 402 8.27 -3.92 10.05
N ASP A 403 8.61 -5.16 10.43
CA ASP A 403 7.63 -6.22 10.62
C ASP A 403 6.70 -6.44 9.42
N HIS A 404 7.25 -6.23 8.23
CA HIS A 404 6.50 -6.04 7.00
C HIS A 404 5.66 -7.27 6.65
N ALA A 405 6.19 -8.48 6.84
CA ALA A 405 5.46 -9.70 6.55
C ALA A 405 4.25 -9.87 7.49
N LEU A 406 4.44 -9.63 8.78
CA LEU A 406 3.36 -9.72 9.77
C LEU A 406 2.37 -8.58 9.64
N HIS A 407 2.84 -7.38 9.30
CA HIS A 407 2.02 -6.21 9.01
C HIS A 407 1.10 -6.48 7.82
N HIS A 408 1.61 -7.08 6.73
CA HIS A 408 0.78 -7.46 5.60
C HIS A 408 -0.22 -8.57 5.91
N LEU A 409 0.16 -9.55 6.74
CA LEU A 409 -0.75 -10.62 7.15
C LEU A 409 -1.84 -10.14 8.13
N PHE A 410 -1.51 -9.16 8.99
CA PHE A 410 -2.36 -8.67 10.08
C PHE A 410 -2.28 -7.14 10.22
N PRO A 411 -2.74 -6.37 9.21
CA PRO A 411 -2.50 -4.92 9.13
C PRO A 411 -3.18 -4.10 10.22
N THR A 412 -4.19 -4.67 10.88
CA THR A 412 -4.94 -4.02 11.97
C THR A 412 -4.24 -4.10 13.33
N LEU A 413 -3.19 -4.93 13.44
CA LEU A 413 -2.37 -5.04 14.64
C LEU A 413 -1.32 -3.94 14.67
N ASP A 414 -1.01 -3.46 15.87
CA ASP A 414 -0.01 -2.42 16.06
C ASP A 414 1.41 -2.99 15.95
N HIS A 415 2.37 -2.26 15.37
CA HIS A 415 3.78 -2.67 15.32
C HIS A 415 4.34 -3.06 16.71
N ALA A 416 3.82 -2.51 17.81
CA ALA A 416 4.24 -2.89 19.15
C ALA A 416 3.93 -4.37 19.47
N GLU A 417 2.87 -4.92 18.87
CA GLU A 417 2.40 -6.30 19.05
C GLU A 417 3.10 -7.27 18.08
N LEU A 418 3.33 -6.85 16.82
CA LEU A 418 3.79 -7.73 15.74
C LEU A 418 5.05 -8.52 16.09
N LYS A 419 6.04 -7.89 16.72
CA LYS A 419 7.31 -8.55 17.07
C LYS A 419 7.16 -9.82 17.93
N TYR A 420 6.08 -9.96 18.69
CA TYR A 420 5.83 -11.13 19.53
C TYR A 420 5.25 -12.33 18.75
N LEU A 421 4.92 -12.14 17.47
CA LEU A 421 4.21 -13.10 16.63
C LEU A 421 5.14 -13.87 15.70
N TYR A 422 6.41 -13.45 15.53
CA TYR A 422 7.37 -14.13 14.66
C TYR A 422 7.60 -15.60 14.98
N PRO A 423 7.76 -16.03 16.25
CA PRO A 423 7.95 -17.45 16.54
C PRO A 423 6.81 -18.32 16.00
N ILE A 424 5.57 -17.82 16.10
CA ILE A 424 4.39 -18.51 15.57
C ILE A 424 4.42 -18.52 14.05
N LEU A 425 4.68 -17.38 13.42
CA LEU A 425 4.76 -17.30 11.95
C LEU A 425 5.82 -18.26 11.39
N ILE A 426 7.01 -18.29 11.98
CA ILE A 426 8.11 -19.11 11.47
C ILE A 426 7.79 -20.60 11.61
N GLN A 427 7.32 -21.04 12.78
CA GLN A 427 6.86 -22.42 12.97
C GLN A 427 5.72 -22.78 12.01
N HIS A 428 4.85 -21.82 11.69
CA HIS A 428 3.75 -22.03 10.76
C HIS A 428 4.20 -22.15 9.30
N CYS A 429 5.19 -21.34 8.89
CA CYS A 429 5.84 -21.46 7.59
C CYS A 429 6.42 -22.86 7.39
N GLU A 430 7.11 -23.41 8.39
CA GLU A 430 7.66 -24.78 8.34
C GLU A 430 6.57 -25.84 8.13
N LYS A 431 5.44 -25.74 8.83
CA LYS A 431 4.30 -26.66 8.68
C LYS A 431 3.76 -26.70 7.24
N PHE A 432 3.74 -25.57 6.56
CA PHE A 432 3.19 -25.43 5.20
C PHE A 432 4.28 -25.47 4.11
N GLU A 433 5.48 -25.96 4.45
CA GLU A 433 6.62 -26.03 3.54
C GLU A 433 6.97 -24.68 2.89
N SER A 434 6.64 -23.58 3.58
CA SER A 434 6.93 -22.20 3.19
C SER A 434 8.10 -21.64 3.99
N LYS A 435 8.60 -20.47 3.60
CA LYS A 435 9.72 -19.79 4.28
C LYS A 435 9.48 -18.30 4.38
N LEU A 436 9.74 -17.73 5.55
CA LEU A 436 9.90 -16.29 5.68
C LEU A 436 11.27 -15.89 5.10
N ARG A 437 11.25 -15.27 3.92
CA ARG A 437 12.48 -14.80 3.28
C ARG A 437 12.94 -13.51 3.93
N VAL A 438 14.25 -13.35 4.09
CA VAL A 438 14.83 -12.18 4.76
C VAL A 438 15.89 -11.48 3.93
N THR A 439 16.11 -10.21 4.21
CA THR A 439 17.08 -9.32 3.56
C THR A 439 17.59 -8.27 4.55
N ASN A 440 18.54 -7.42 4.12
CA ASN A 440 18.92 -6.20 4.82
C ASN A 440 18.65 -4.99 3.92
N PHE A 441 18.67 -3.79 4.50
CA PHE A 441 18.43 -2.54 3.77
C PHE A 441 19.19 -2.43 2.43
N TYR A 442 20.53 -2.57 2.44
CA TYR A 442 21.35 -2.42 1.24
C TYR A 442 21.06 -3.48 0.17
N SER A 443 20.85 -4.73 0.58
CA SER A 443 20.49 -5.82 -0.33
C SER A 443 19.12 -5.58 -0.96
N SER A 444 18.20 -4.94 -0.22
CA SER A 444 16.86 -4.58 -0.72
C SER A 444 16.95 -3.51 -1.81
N LEU A 445 17.80 -2.49 -1.65
CA LEU A 445 18.06 -1.48 -2.69
C LEU A 445 18.61 -2.11 -3.98
N ILE A 446 19.60 -3.00 -3.86
CA ILE A 446 20.15 -3.72 -5.02
C ILE A 446 19.07 -4.61 -5.67
N SER A 447 18.26 -5.27 -4.84
CA SER A 447 17.17 -6.14 -5.28
C SER A 447 16.09 -5.36 -6.04
N HIS A 448 15.77 -4.15 -5.60
CA HIS A 448 14.85 -3.22 -6.27
C HIS A 448 15.38 -2.79 -7.64
N CYS A 449 16.65 -2.39 -7.75
CA CYS A 449 17.27 -2.10 -9.05
C CYS A 449 17.20 -3.32 -9.99
N LYS A 450 17.47 -4.53 -9.48
CA LYS A 450 17.33 -5.77 -10.26
C LYS A 450 15.90 -6.00 -10.73
N GLN A 451 14.89 -5.69 -9.90
CA GLN A 451 13.49 -5.83 -10.30
C GLN A 451 13.12 -4.89 -11.45
N LEU A 452 13.57 -3.64 -11.40
CA LEU A 452 13.33 -2.68 -12.48
C LEU A 452 13.91 -3.18 -13.82
N ILE A 453 15.08 -3.83 -13.78
CA ILE A 453 15.73 -4.42 -14.97
C ILE A 453 15.06 -5.76 -15.39
N ARG A 454 14.41 -6.48 -14.47
CA ARG A 454 13.91 -7.85 -14.70
C ARG A 454 12.93 -7.92 -15.89
N LYS A 455 13.25 -8.79 -16.84
CA LYS A 455 12.41 -9.12 -18.02
C LYS A 455 11.91 -10.56 -18.04
N LYS A 456 12.60 -11.43 -17.30
CA LYS A 456 12.32 -12.86 -17.24
C LYS A 456 11.41 -13.13 -16.03
N PRO A 457 10.25 -13.76 -16.25
CA PRO A 457 9.40 -14.28 -15.17
C PRO A 457 10.14 -15.24 -14.25
N ASN A 458 9.87 -15.15 -12.95
CA ASN A 458 10.19 -16.19 -11.97
C ASN A 458 9.12 -17.31 -12.04
N ASP A 459 9.49 -18.52 -11.62
CA ASP A 459 8.56 -19.66 -11.53
C ASP A 459 8.39 -20.08 -10.07
N PHE A 460 7.16 -19.97 -9.54
CA PHE A 460 6.83 -20.31 -8.16
C PHE A 460 6.30 -21.74 -7.96
N ARG A 461 6.12 -22.54 -9.02
CA ARG A 461 5.56 -23.91 -8.93
C ARG A 461 6.49 -24.95 -8.27
N GLY A 462 7.76 -24.60 -8.03
CA GLY A 462 8.75 -25.51 -7.42
C GLY A 462 9.93 -24.83 -6.74
N SER A 463 9.82 -23.54 -6.40
CA SER A 463 10.96 -22.69 -6.03
C SER A 463 11.28 -22.61 -4.53
N TYR A 464 10.59 -23.38 -3.68
CA TYR A 464 10.87 -23.40 -2.22
C TYR A 464 12.34 -23.73 -1.88
N LEU A 465 13.08 -24.38 -2.78
CA LEU A 465 14.46 -24.84 -2.55
C LEU A 465 15.56 -23.98 -3.21
N ARG A 466 15.25 -23.06 -4.15
CA ARG A 466 16.31 -22.40 -4.95
C ARG A 466 16.52 -20.90 -4.68
N LEU A 467 15.59 -20.20 -4.04
CA LEU A 467 15.57 -18.73 -4.05
C LEU A 467 15.91 -18.01 -2.72
N SER A 468 16.44 -18.70 -1.70
CA SER A 468 17.01 -17.99 -0.55
C SER A 468 18.16 -18.76 0.08
N ARG A 469 19.27 -18.07 0.38
CA ARG A 469 20.29 -18.57 1.30
C ARG A 469 19.61 -18.82 2.64
N ASP A 470 19.79 -20.01 3.22
CA ASP A 470 19.43 -20.29 4.61
C ASP A 470 20.09 -19.23 5.50
N ILE A 471 19.28 -18.30 5.98
CA ILE A 471 19.64 -17.48 7.11
C ILE A 471 18.90 -18.12 8.28
N SER A 472 19.65 -18.88 9.07
CA SER A 472 19.11 -19.51 10.27
C SER A 472 18.56 -18.45 11.23
N LEU A 473 17.55 -18.86 12.00
CA LEU A 473 16.91 -18.15 13.11
C LEU A 473 17.86 -17.27 13.95
N ARG A 474 19.14 -17.68 14.10
CA ARG A 474 20.18 -16.92 14.81
C ARG A 474 20.36 -15.48 14.33
N LYS A 475 20.11 -15.16 13.06
CA LYS A 475 20.23 -13.76 12.57
C LYS A 475 19.02 -12.89 12.87
N LEU A 476 17.87 -13.51 13.12
CA LEU A 476 16.65 -12.83 13.55
C LEU A 476 16.52 -12.78 15.07
N GLY A 477 17.53 -13.23 15.84
CA GLY A 477 17.55 -13.08 17.30
C GLY A 477 16.40 -13.76 18.06
N PHE A 478 15.71 -14.72 17.46
CA PHE A 478 14.60 -15.47 18.07
C PHE A 478 15.04 -16.84 18.59
#